data_AF-A0AAI8MKR8-F1
#
_entry.id   AF-A0AAI8MKR8-F1
#
_cell.length_a   1.000
_cell.length_b   1.000
_cell.length_c   1.000
_cell.angle_alpha   90.00
_cell.angle_beta   90.00
_cell.angle_gamma   90.00
#
_symmetry.space_group_name_H-M   'P 1'
#
loop_
_entity.id
_entity.type
_entity.pdbx_description
1 polymer ?
#
loop_
_entity_poly.entity_id
_entity_poly.type
_entity_poly.pdbx_seq_one_letter_code
_entity_poly.pdbx_strand_id
1 'polypeptide(L)'
;MLIKTDIQSKNKAYILDKSKGFDSRTREWYQAAKKTMESGLSRPFNDITTGELITTDFSLLVVDGKLVGVIGANIFLKDLQHDFVSLKTISLALMIEAIIISCILMKKCYFRKIHKEMKYRFSIYILIHPKRLTLHRKLSIIPIVA
;
A
#
# COMPACT_ATOMS: atom_id res chain seq x y z
N MET A 1 -4.48 12.33 -9.53
CA MET A 1 -5.80 11.88 -9.04
C MET A 1 -5.55 10.65 -8.21
N LEU A 2 -6.15 10.55 -7.04
CA LEU A 2 -6.07 9.40 -6.14
C LEU A 2 -7.48 8.86 -5.96
N ILE A 3 -7.66 7.55 -6.11
CA ILE A 3 -8.89 6.86 -5.71
C ILE A 3 -8.56 6.13 -4.41
N LYS A 4 -9.17 6.54 -3.30
CA LYS A 4 -8.90 5.99 -1.96
C LYS A 4 -10.18 5.42 -1.37
N THR A 5 -10.04 4.46 -0.47
CA THR A 5 -11.08 4.04 0.47
C THR A 5 -10.43 3.96 1.85
N ASP A 6 -11.19 4.11 2.92
CA ASP A 6 -10.70 3.91 4.29
C ASP A 6 -11.87 3.74 5.28
N ILE A 7 -11.54 3.55 6.54
CA ILE A 7 -12.52 3.37 7.62
C ILE A 7 -13.37 4.63 7.82
N GLN A 8 -12.77 5.82 7.69
CA GLN A 8 -13.49 7.09 7.85
C GLN A 8 -14.52 7.29 6.73
N SER A 9 -14.22 6.81 5.52
CA SER A 9 -15.16 6.78 4.40
C SER A 9 -16.15 5.61 4.46
N LYS A 10 -16.20 4.85 5.56
CA LYS A 10 -17.01 3.62 5.69
C LYS A 10 -16.73 2.63 4.56
N ASN A 11 -15.46 2.52 4.17
CA ASN A 11 -14.96 1.74 3.04
C ASN A 11 -15.57 2.13 1.67
N LYS A 12 -16.15 3.32 1.54
CA LYS A 12 -16.59 3.86 0.24
C LYS A 12 -15.41 4.50 -0.48
N ALA A 13 -15.27 4.18 -1.76
CA ALA A 13 -14.26 4.81 -2.60
C ALA A 13 -14.57 6.30 -2.81
N TYR A 14 -13.54 7.13 -2.73
CA TYR A 14 -13.61 8.56 -2.99
C TYR A 14 -12.36 9.05 -3.74
N ILE A 15 -12.49 10.20 -4.39
CA ILE A 15 -11.45 10.76 -5.26
C ILE A 15 -10.84 12.00 -4.61
N LEU A 16 -9.51 12.06 -4.58
CA LEU A 16 -8.73 13.26 -4.26
C LEU A 16 -7.91 13.66 -5.50
N ASP A 17 -8.00 14.92 -5.91
CA ASP A 17 -7.24 15.45 -7.04
C ASP A 17 -6.93 16.94 -6.84
N LYS A 18 -6.39 17.59 -7.87
CA LYS A 18 -5.96 18.99 -7.82
C LYS A 18 -7.12 19.96 -7.57
N SER A 19 -8.35 19.64 -7.98
CA SER A 19 -9.53 20.46 -7.67
C SER A 19 -9.82 20.50 -6.17
N LYS A 20 -9.37 19.46 -5.45
CA LYS A 20 -9.40 19.35 -3.98
C LYS A 20 -8.05 19.69 -3.33
N GLY A 21 -7.16 20.38 -4.04
CA GLY A 21 -5.84 20.76 -3.54
C GLY A 21 -4.84 19.60 -3.36
N PHE A 22 -5.13 18.42 -3.93
CA PHE A 22 -4.31 17.22 -3.72
C PHE A 22 -3.64 16.72 -5.02
N ASP A 23 -2.31 16.68 -5.05
CA ASP A 23 -1.56 16.01 -6.12
C ASP A 23 -0.91 14.72 -5.62
N SER A 24 -1.48 13.58 -6.01
CA SER A 24 -0.96 12.26 -5.68
C SER A 24 0.49 12.02 -6.15
N ARG A 25 0.94 12.75 -7.16
CA ARG A 25 2.28 12.58 -7.73
C ARG A 25 3.37 13.20 -6.87
N THR A 26 3.03 14.05 -5.91
CA THR A 26 4.01 14.64 -4.97
C THR A 26 4.23 13.76 -3.73
N ARG A 27 3.50 12.64 -3.61
CA ARG A 27 3.55 11.78 -2.43
C ARG A 27 4.73 10.82 -2.47
N GLU A 28 5.24 10.49 -1.28
CA GLU A 28 6.43 9.65 -1.08
C GLU A 28 6.36 8.33 -1.86
N TRP A 29 5.21 7.63 -1.81
CA TRP A 29 5.01 6.37 -2.53
C TRP A 29 5.08 6.53 -4.04
N TYR A 30 4.56 7.63 -4.60
CA TYR A 30 4.61 7.86 -6.05
C TYR A 30 6.02 8.24 -6.50
N GLN A 31 6.68 9.11 -5.73
CA GLN A 31 8.04 9.54 -6.03
C GLN A 31 9.04 8.38 -5.89
N ALA A 32 8.88 7.53 -4.88
CA ALA A 32 9.68 6.32 -4.72
C ALA A 32 9.48 5.40 -5.93
N ALA A 33 8.23 5.04 -6.26
CA ALA A 33 7.91 4.22 -7.42
C ALA A 33 8.49 4.78 -8.73
N LYS A 34 8.35 6.09 -8.96
CA LYS A 34 8.86 6.75 -10.18
C LYS A 34 10.39 6.75 -10.23
N LYS A 35 11.06 6.90 -9.09
CA LYS A 35 12.52 6.96 -9.00
C LYS A 35 13.16 5.59 -9.15
N THR A 36 12.61 4.58 -8.48
CA THR A 36 13.19 3.23 -8.44
C THR A 36 12.70 2.35 -9.59
N MET A 37 11.51 2.63 -10.12
CA MET A 37 10.81 1.71 -11.04
C MET A 37 10.59 0.31 -10.43
N GLU A 38 10.54 0.21 -9.10
CA GLU A 38 10.43 -1.03 -8.31
C GLU A 38 9.39 -0.87 -7.20
N SER A 39 8.65 -1.94 -6.88
CA SER A 39 7.73 -1.97 -5.74
C SER A 39 8.49 -1.88 -4.42
N GLY A 40 7.87 -1.35 -3.37
CA GLY A 40 8.50 -1.27 -2.07
C GLY A 40 7.72 -0.45 -1.04
N LEU A 41 8.42 -0.06 0.02
CA LEU A 41 7.87 0.79 1.08
C LEU A 41 8.30 2.24 0.89
N SER A 42 7.37 3.17 1.08
CA SER A 42 7.69 4.60 1.09
C SER A 42 8.41 4.98 2.37
N ARG A 43 9.09 6.14 2.36
CA ARG A 43 9.46 6.80 3.62
C ARG A 43 8.21 7.14 4.42
N PRO A 44 8.28 7.23 5.77
CA PRO A 44 7.15 7.67 6.56
C PRO A 44 6.71 9.09 6.22
N PHE A 45 5.40 9.35 6.19
CA PHE A 45 4.80 10.66 5.93
C PHE A 45 3.41 10.76 6.58
N ASN A 46 2.88 11.98 6.74
CA ASN A 46 1.54 12.18 7.30
C ASN A 46 0.45 11.87 6.26
N ASP A 47 -0.47 10.96 6.59
CA ASP A 47 -1.62 10.62 5.77
C ASP A 47 -2.54 11.83 5.59
N ILE A 48 -3.04 12.02 4.37
CA ILE A 48 -3.84 13.20 4.03
C ILE A 48 -5.23 13.19 4.67
N THR A 49 -5.77 12.00 4.97
CA THR A 49 -7.14 11.86 5.49
C THR A 49 -7.15 11.92 7.01
N THR A 50 -6.20 11.22 7.64
CA THR A 50 -6.15 11.06 9.10
C THR A 50 -5.18 12.03 9.78
N GLY A 51 -4.19 12.56 9.06
CA GLY A 51 -3.07 13.32 9.63
C GLY A 51 -2.02 12.46 10.33
N GLU A 52 -2.24 11.15 10.46
CA GLU A 52 -1.35 10.24 11.20
C GLU A 52 -0.12 9.84 10.39
N LEU A 53 0.95 9.49 11.09
CA LEU A 53 2.19 9.04 10.47
C LEU A 53 2.02 7.63 9.90
N ILE A 54 2.21 7.50 8.59
CA ILE A 54 2.08 6.25 7.85
C ILE A 54 3.31 5.97 6.99
N THR A 55 3.51 4.71 6.63
CA THR A 55 4.27 4.32 5.43
C THR A 55 3.30 3.66 4.46
N THR A 56 3.62 3.65 3.17
CA THR A 56 2.81 2.99 2.16
C THR A 56 3.62 1.88 1.52
N ASP A 57 3.12 0.65 1.59
CA ASP A 57 3.56 -0.43 0.71
C ASP A 57 2.95 -0.21 -0.67
N PHE A 58 3.78 -0.10 -1.70
CA PHE A 58 3.34 0.31 -3.02
C PHE A 58 3.85 -0.62 -4.13
N SER A 59 3.06 -0.71 -5.19
CA SER A 59 3.39 -1.42 -6.42
C SER A 59 3.07 -0.60 -7.66
N LEU A 60 3.85 -0.80 -8.71
CA LEU A 60 3.75 -0.06 -9.95
C LEU A 60 2.68 -0.67 -10.86
N LEU A 61 1.93 0.19 -11.53
CA LEU A 61 1.12 -0.18 -12.69
C LEU A 61 1.86 0.28 -13.94
N VAL A 62 2.45 -0.67 -14.66
CA VAL A 62 3.24 -0.43 -15.88
C VAL A 62 2.51 -1.02 -17.07
N VAL A 63 2.33 -0.21 -18.12
CA VAL A 63 1.75 -0.63 -19.42
C VAL A 63 2.72 -0.20 -20.50
N ASP A 64 3.11 -1.12 -21.39
CA ASP A 64 4.08 -0.89 -22.46
C ASP A 64 5.40 -0.26 -21.97
N GLY A 65 5.90 -0.74 -20.83
CA GLY A 65 7.12 -0.23 -20.20
C GLY A 65 7.00 1.16 -19.56
N LYS A 66 5.80 1.77 -19.56
CA LYS A 66 5.55 3.10 -18.99
C LYS A 66 4.78 3.01 -17.68
N LEU A 67 5.23 3.77 -16.68
CA LEU A 67 4.50 3.92 -15.42
C LEU A 67 3.20 4.71 -15.65
N VAL A 68 2.06 4.03 -15.55
CA VAL A 68 0.72 4.66 -15.72
C VAL A 68 0.02 4.93 -14.39
N GLY A 69 0.46 4.28 -13.31
CA GLY A 69 -0.10 4.48 -11.97
C GLY A 69 0.67 3.74 -10.88
N VAL A 70 0.26 3.96 -9.63
CA VAL A 70 0.80 3.26 -8.46
C VAL A 70 -0.38 2.84 -7.59
N ILE A 71 -0.34 1.60 -7.12
CA ILE A 71 -1.28 1.03 -6.17
C ILE A 71 -0.55 0.97 -4.83
N GLY A 72 -1.19 1.36 -3.73
CA GLY A 72 -0.56 1.33 -2.41
C GLY A 72 -1.47 0.83 -1.30
N ALA A 73 -0.90 0.46 -0.16
CA ALA A 73 -1.63 0.17 1.07
C ALA A 73 -0.97 0.95 2.20
N ASN A 74 -1.76 1.72 2.94
CA ASN A 74 -1.25 2.51 4.07
C ASN A 74 -1.07 1.60 5.29
N ILE A 75 0.10 1.70 5.90
CA ILE A 75 0.45 1.06 7.17
C ILE A 75 0.65 2.18 8.18
N PHE A 76 -0.19 2.21 9.21
CA PHE A 76 -0.11 3.20 10.27
C PHE A 76 1.00 2.83 11.25
N LEU A 77 1.94 3.75 11.48
CA LEU A 77 3.10 3.45 12.33
C LEU A 77 2.71 3.26 13.80
N LYS A 78 1.62 3.91 14.24
CA LYS A 78 1.04 3.69 15.57
C LYS A 78 0.58 2.25 15.76
N ASP A 79 -0.03 1.65 14.74
CA ASP A 79 -0.58 0.28 14.79
C ASP A 79 0.59 -0.70 14.75
N LEU A 80 1.57 -0.45 13.88
CA LEU A 80 2.82 -1.21 13.82
C LEU A 80 3.56 -1.19 15.19
N GLN A 81 3.65 -0.02 15.84
CA GLN A 81 4.26 0.10 17.16
C GLN A 81 3.49 -0.69 18.23
N HIS A 82 2.16 -0.57 18.25
CA HIS A 82 1.31 -1.32 19.15
C HIS A 82 1.49 -2.84 18.94
N ASP A 83 1.51 -3.29 17.70
CA ASP A 83 1.72 -4.69 17.34
C ASP A 83 3.08 -5.18 17.83
N PHE A 84 4.16 -4.41 17.65
CA PHE A 84 5.48 -4.76 18.17
C PHE A 84 5.53 -4.86 19.69
N VAL A 85 4.86 -3.96 20.41
CA VAL A 85 4.78 -4.02 21.89
C VAL A 85 3.95 -5.23 22.34
N SER A 86 2.93 -5.61 21.56
CA SER A 86 2.07 -6.76 21.85
C SER A 86 2.74 -8.12 21.62
N LEU A 87 3.86 -8.15 20.88
CA LEU A 87 4.73 -9.33 20.79
C LEU A 87 5.38 -9.55 22.15
N LYS A 88 4.70 -10.34 22.99
CA LYS A 88 5.17 -10.80 24.31
C LYS A 88 6.64 -11.16 24.21
N THR A 89 7.47 -10.51 25.02
CA THR A 89 8.94 -10.47 24.97
C THR A 89 9.56 -11.86 24.89
N ILE A 90 9.67 -12.42 23.68
CA ILE A 90 10.66 -13.44 23.37
C ILE A 90 11.95 -12.65 23.24
N SER A 91 12.89 -12.87 24.15
CA SER A 91 14.19 -12.20 24.29
C SER A 91 14.59 -11.38 23.06
N LEU A 92 14.85 -10.08 23.23
CA LEU A 92 15.24 -9.16 22.16
C LEU A 92 16.36 -9.75 21.25
N ALA A 93 17.24 -10.58 21.82
CA ALA A 93 18.27 -11.32 21.10
C ALA A 93 17.72 -12.35 20.10
N LEU A 94 16.71 -13.13 20.49
CA LEU A 94 16.04 -14.10 19.61
C LEU A 94 15.21 -13.40 18.53
N MET A 95 14.63 -12.23 18.82
CA MET A 95 13.99 -11.42 17.79
C MET A 95 14.99 -10.87 16.77
N ILE A 96 16.16 -10.37 17.18
CA ILE A 96 17.15 -9.85 16.23
C ILE A 96 17.67 -10.99 15.35
N GLU A 97 17.95 -12.17 15.91
CA GLU A 97 18.36 -13.33 15.13
C GLU A 97 17.25 -13.82 14.20
N ALA A 98 16.00 -13.90 14.68
CA ALA A 98 14.85 -14.26 13.86
C ALA A 98 14.54 -13.20 12.79
N ILE A 99 14.74 -11.91 13.05
CA ILE A 99 14.55 -10.82 12.08
C ILE A 99 15.67 -10.82 11.05
N ILE A 100 16.93 -11.09 11.42
CA ILE A 100 18.04 -11.20 10.47
C ILE A 100 17.86 -12.44 9.58
N ILE A 101 17.58 -13.60 10.18
CA ILE A 101 17.31 -14.86 9.46
C ILE A 101 16.05 -14.72 8.60
N SER A 102 14.99 -14.09 9.12
CA SER A 102 13.78 -13.79 8.36
C SER A 102 14.06 -12.80 7.25
N CYS A 103 14.76 -11.67 7.44
CA CYS A 103 15.11 -10.73 6.36
C CYS A 103 15.94 -11.39 5.25
N ILE A 104 16.85 -12.30 5.60
CA ILE A 104 17.63 -13.11 4.64
C ILE A 104 16.72 -14.10 3.89
N LEU A 105 15.78 -14.77 4.58
CA LEU A 105 14.80 -15.69 3.98
C LEU A 105 13.67 -14.95 3.22
N MET A 106 13.31 -13.75 3.64
CA MET A 106 12.22 -12.91 3.11
C MET A 106 12.63 -12.26 1.80
N LYS A 107 13.91 -11.91 1.61
CA LYS A 107 14.44 -11.56 0.28
C LYS A 107 14.24 -12.70 -0.74
N LYS A 108 14.15 -13.96 -0.29
CA LYS A 108 14.03 -15.14 -1.17
C LYS A 108 12.60 -15.70 -1.30
N CYS A 109 11.76 -15.58 -0.26
CA CYS A 109 10.42 -16.18 -0.22
C CYS A 109 9.25 -15.18 -0.12
N TYR A 110 9.46 -13.95 0.35
CA TYR A 110 8.37 -13.02 0.66
C TYR A 110 7.68 -12.47 -0.59
N PHE A 111 8.34 -12.47 -1.76
CA PHE A 111 7.70 -12.09 -3.02
C PHE A 111 6.60 -13.06 -3.48
N ARG A 112 6.53 -14.30 -2.95
CA ARG A 112 5.58 -15.33 -3.41
C ARG A 112 4.37 -15.58 -2.50
N LYS A 113 4.39 -15.16 -1.22
CA LYS A 113 3.40 -15.65 -0.24
C LYS A 113 2.56 -14.58 0.50
N ILE A 114 2.92 -13.30 0.45
CA ILE A 114 2.12 -12.22 1.08
C ILE A 114 0.72 -12.07 0.45
N HIS A 115 0.52 -12.56 -0.78
CA HIS A 115 -0.77 -12.41 -1.46
C HIS A 115 -1.92 -13.24 -0.85
N LYS A 116 -1.65 -14.23 0.02
CA LYS A 116 -2.68 -15.21 0.44
C LYS A 116 -3.20 -15.12 1.88
N GLU A 117 -2.43 -14.64 2.86
CA GLU A 117 -2.75 -14.87 4.28
C GLU A 117 -2.89 -13.62 5.14
N MET A 118 -2.69 -12.42 4.59
CA MET A 118 -2.82 -11.21 5.37
C MET A 118 -4.16 -10.54 5.11
N LYS A 119 -5.03 -10.64 6.13
CA LYS A 119 -6.32 -9.97 6.27
C LYS A 119 -6.09 -8.46 6.49
N TYR A 120 -5.40 -7.81 5.55
CA TYR A 120 -5.20 -6.36 5.55
C TYR A 120 -6.53 -5.66 5.28
N ARG A 121 -6.79 -4.53 5.94
CA ARG A 121 -7.86 -3.60 5.53
C ARG A 121 -7.43 -2.93 4.22
N PHE A 122 -7.74 -3.59 3.11
CA PHE A 122 -7.37 -3.14 1.77
C PHE A 122 -8.03 -1.80 1.44
N SER A 123 -7.20 -0.87 1.00
CA SER A 123 -7.65 0.29 0.24
C SER A 123 -7.01 0.18 -1.14
N ILE A 124 -7.81 -0.16 -2.15
CA ILE A 124 -7.31 -0.34 -3.52
C ILE A 124 -7.24 1.04 -4.17
N TYR A 125 -6.04 1.43 -4.62
CA TYR A 125 -5.84 2.67 -5.35
C TYR A 125 -5.65 2.36 -6.84
N ILE A 126 -6.49 2.92 -7.69
CA ILE A 126 -6.30 2.87 -9.14
C ILE A 126 -6.09 4.31 -9.62
N LEU A 127 -4.92 4.61 -10.18
CA LEU A 127 -4.63 5.90 -10.80
C LEU A 127 -4.71 5.70 -12.31
N ILE A 128 -5.82 6.14 -12.92
CA ILE A 128 -6.05 6.03 -14.38
C ILE A 128 -5.72 7.37 -15.04
N HIS A 129 -4.84 7.34 -16.04
CA HIS A 129 -4.54 8.47 -16.92
C HIS A 129 -5.66 8.62 -17.98
N PRO A 130 -6.25 9.81 -18.22
CA PRO A 130 -7.53 9.93 -18.95
C PRO A 130 -7.45 9.85 -20.49
N LYS A 131 -6.53 9.08 -21.08
CA LYS A 131 -6.52 8.91 -22.55
C LYS A 131 -6.36 7.44 -22.94
N ARG A 132 -7.48 6.87 -23.42
CA ARG A 132 -7.73 5.51 -23.94
C ARG A 132 -7.98 4.42 -22.89
N LEU A 133 -9.27 4.15 -22.64
CA LEU A 133 -9.76 2.84 -22.26
C LEU A 133 -10.82 2.40 -23.29
N THR A 134 -10.50 1.35 -24.05
CA THR A 134 -11.51 0.47 -24.63
C THR A 134 -11.94 -0.49 -23.54
N LEU A 135 -13.19 -0.38 -23.10
CA LEU A 135 -13.77 -1.09 -21.97
C LEU A 135 -14.10 -2.54 -22.37
N HIS A 136 -13.22 -3.49 -22.10
CA HIS A 136 -13.63 -4.90 -22.06
C HIS A 136 -14.10 -5.27 -20.65
N ARG A 137 -15.43 -5.26 -20.50
CA ARG A 137 -16.21 -5.75 -19.37
C ARG A 137 -15.80 -7.18 -18.98
N LYS A 138 -15.33 -7.38 -17.75
CA LYS A 138 -15.84 -8.43 -16.84
C LYS A 138 -15.42 -8.11 -15.40
N LEU A 139 -16.25 -7.32 -14.71
CA LEU A 139 -16.24 -7.28 -13.25
C LEU A 139 -17.08 -8.46 -12.76
N SER A 140 -16.44 -9.37 -12.05
CA SER A 140 -17.05 -10.33 -11.12
C SER A 140 -15.92 -10.53 -10.10
N ILE A 141 -16.06 -10.19 -8.83
CA ILE A 141 -16.74 -11.01 -7.82
C ILE A 141 -17.00 -10.14 -6.57
N ILE A 142 -18.22 -10.16 -6.07
CA ILE A 142 -18.59 -10.05 -4.64
C ILE A 142 -19.36 -11.37 -4.39
N PRO A 143 -19.05 -12.16 -3.34
CA PRO A 143 -19.74 -11.96 -2.06
C PRO A 143 -18.85 -11.99 -0.80
N ILE A 144 -19.29 -11.18 0.15
CA ILE A 144 -19.04 -11.28 1.60
C ILE A 144 -20.04 -12.30 2.15
N VAL A 145 -19.59 -13.39 2.78
CA VAL A 145 -20.26 -14.26 3.79
C VAL A 145 -19.16 -15.23 4.30
N ALA A 146 -18.92 -15.58 5.57
CA ALA A 146 -19.47 -15.31 6.91
C ALA A 146 -18.28 -15.19 7.90
#